data_AF-X1CNT3-F1
#
_entry.id   AF-X1CNT3-F1
#
_cell.length_a   1.000
_cell.length_b   1.000
_cell.length_c   1.000
_cell.angle_alpha   90.00
_cell.angle_beta   90.00
_cell.angle_gamma   90.00
#
_symmetry.space_group_name_H-M   'P 1'
#
loop_
_entity.id
_entity.type
_entity.pdbx_description
1 polymer ?
#
loop_
_entity_poly.entity_id
_entity_poly.type
_entity_poly.pdbx_seq_one_letter_code
_entity_poly.pdbx_strand_id
1 'polypeptide(L)'
;KERDINKLGGLIKTMPLTGIGFLFCSLSIMGLPPFGGFYAKLMVVLATVKEGHFFIAALAVFAAILTMLYLFRLFNGIFLGQGTLGRASSKRWSMVGCVLFLGIISLVIGIFVSQVLELPNVAVANIFK
;
A
#
# COMPACT_ATOMS: atom_id res chain seq x y z
N LYS A 1 -13.18 -16.55 15.66
CA LYS A 1 -12.16 -15.98 14.73
C LYS A 1 -11.31 -15.02 15.54
N GLU A 2 -10.11 -15.42 15.95
CA GLU A 2 -9.19 -14.52 16.68
C GLU A 2 -8.65 -13.44 15.73
N ARG A 3 -8.58 -12.19 16.21
CA ARG A 3 -8.11 -11.01 15.45
C ARG A 3 -6.83 -10.42 16.06
N ASP A 4 -6.27 -11.08 17.07
CA ASP A 4 -5.09 -10.62 17.78
C ASP A 4 -3.83 -10.91 16.97
N ILE A 5 -3.10 -9.86 16.62
CA ILE A 5 -1.88 -9.94 15.82
C ILE A 5 -0.78 -10.74 16.52
N ASN A 6 -0.78 -10.76 17.86
CA ASN A 6 0.23 -11.49 18.63
C ASN A 6 0.05 -13.01 18.53
N LYS A 7 -1.15 -13.46 18.17
CA LYS A 7 -1.48 -14.89 17.97
C LYS A 7 -1.44 -15.28 16.49
N LEU A 8 -1.71 -14.34 15.60
CA LEU A 8 -1.65 -14.50 14.15
C LEU A 8 -0.20 -14.34 13.68
N GLY A 9 0.55 -15.44 13.63
CA GLY A 9 1.92 -15.44 13.11
C GLY A 9 2.20 -16.68 12.26
N GLY A 10 3.20 -16.60 11.40
CA GLY A 10 3.66 -17.73 10.59
C GLY A 10 2.79 -18.07 9.39
N LEU A 11 1.87 -17.16 9.01
CA LEU A 11 0.93 -17.37 7.91
C LEU A 11 1.62 -17.59 6.56
N ILE A 12 2.88 -17.15 6.40
CA ILE A 12 3.63 -17.33 5.15
C ILE A 12 3.85 -18.81 4.82
N LYS A 13 3.96 -19.68 5.84
CA LYS A 13 4.13 -21.14 5.64
C LYS A 13 2.84 -21.82 5.17
N THR A 14 1.68 -21.30 5.57
CA THR A 14 0.37 -21.88 5.23
C THR A 14 -0.27 -21.25 4.00
N MET A 15 -0.06 -19.95 3.76
CA MET A 15 -0.72 -19.17 2.71
C MET A 15 0.28 -18.18 2.03
N PRO A 16 1.29 -18.69 1.31
CA PRO A 16 2.35 -17.86 0.73
C PRO A 16 1.83 -16.86 -0.31
N LEU A 17 0.89 -17.26 -1.18
CA LEU A 17 0.31 -16.37 -2.20
C LEU A 17 -0.40 -15.16 -1.58
N THR A 18 -1.11 -15.37 -0.46
CA THR A 18 -1.78 -14.29 0.25
C THR A 18 -0.77 -13.34 0.89
N GLY A 19 0.35 -13.87 1.40
CA GLY A 19 1.46 -13.05 1.89
C GLY A 19 2.09 -12.18 0.80
N ILE A 20 2.31 -12.74 -0.40
CA ILE A 20 2.83 -12.00 -1.55
C ILE A 20 1.83 -10.90 -1.97
N GLY A 21 0.55 -11.24 -2.14
CA GLY A 21 -0.48 -10.25 -2.50
C GLY A 21 -0.61 -9.13 -1.47
N PHE A 22 -0.61 -9.48 -0.18
CA PHE A 22 -0.61 -8.49 0.90
C PHE A 22 0.65 -7.62 0.87
N LEU A 23 1.83 -8.20 0.60
CA LEU A 23 3.08 -7.47 0.45
C LEU A 23 2.94 -6.43 -0.67
N PHE A 24 2.52 -6.82 -1.88
CA PHE A 24 2.31 -5.88 -2.99
C PHE A 24 1.34 -4.74 -2.63
N CYS A 25 0.21 -5.06 -2.01
CA CYS A 25 -0.73 -4.04 -1.55
C CYS A 25 -0.12 -3.12 -0.47
N SER A 26 0.61 -3.69 0.49
CA SER A 26 1.25 -2.92 1.55
C SER A 26 2.33 -2.00 0.99
N LEU A 27 3.16 -2.46 0.05
CA LEU A 27 4.18 -1.64 -0.62
C LEU A 27 3.55 -0.48 -1.41
N SER A 28 2.39 -0.71 -2.03
CA SER A 28 1.61 0.36 -2.68
C SER A 28 1.13 1.41 -1.68
N ILE A 29 0.59 1.00 -0.53
CA ILE A 29 0.12 1.92 0.53
C ILE A 29 1.29 2.67 1.18
N MET A 30 2.40 1.98 1.42
CA MET A 30 3.65 2.58 1.92
C MET A 30 4.18 3.65 0.97
N GLY A 31 3.82 3.56 -0.32
CA GLY A 31 4.24 4.51 -1.33
C GLY A 31 5.67 4.24 -1.78
N LEU A 32 5.99 3.00 -2.15
CA LEU A 32 7.27 2.74 -2.80
C LEU A 32 7.28 3.28 -4.24
N PRO A 33 8.42 3.81 -4.75
CA PRO A 33 8.54 4.42 -6.07
C PRO A 33 7.88 3.67 -7.25
N PRO A 34 7.98 2.32 -7.36
CA PRO A 34 7.31 1.59 -8.46
C PRO A 34 5.78 1.55 -8.39
N PHE A 35 5.14 2.02 -7.31
CA PHE A 35 3.69 1.95 -7.13
C PHE A 35 3.02 3.31 -7.31
N GLY A 36 1.81 3.31 -7.87
CA GLY A 36 1.03 4.54 -8.06
C GLY A 36 0.77 5.34 -6.77
N GLY A 37 0.70 4.66 -5.62
CA GLY A 37 0.52 5.31 -4.31
C GLY A 37 1.66 6.26 -3.92
N PHE A 38 2.87 6.04 -4.42
CA PHE A 38 4.00 6.97 -4.21
C PHE A 38 3.76 8.28 -4.94
N TYR A 39 3.46 8.21 -6.24
CA TYR A 39 3.26 9.39 -7.07
C TYR A 39 2.07 10.24 -6.61
N ALA A 40 1.00 9.60 -6.14
CA ALA A 40 -0.14 10.29 -5.55
C ALA A 40 0.27 11.14 -4.33
N LYS A 41 1.03 10.56 -3.38
CA LYS A 41 1.54 11.28 -2.21
C LYS A 41 2.57 12.35 -2.60
N LEU A 42 3.46 12.03 -3.53
CA LEU A 42 4.50 12.94 -4.00
C LEU A 42 3.89 14.21 -4.61
N MET A 43 2.83 14.09 -5.42
CA MET A 43 2.16 15.25 -6.00
C MET A 43 1.55 16.17 -4.95
N VAL A 44 0.93 15.61 -3.91
CA VAL A 44 0.37 16.41 -2.80
C VAL A 44 1.49 17.14 -2.05
N VAL A 45 2.60 16.46 -1.77
CA VAL A 45 3.77 17.08 -1.11
C VAL A 45 4.38 18.17 -2.01
N LEU A 46 4.55 17.92 -3.30
CA LEU A 46 5.08 18.93 -4.23
C LEU A 46 4.15 20.14 -4.38
N ALA A 47 2.84 19.93 -4.41
CA ALA A 47 1.87 21.02 -4.48
C ALA A 47 1.90 21.89 -3.21
N THR A 48 1.91 21.27 -2.03
CA THR A 48 1.99 22.00 -0.76
C THR A 48 3.30 22.76 -0.58
N VAL A 49 4.42 22.21 -1.06
CA VAL A 49 5.71 22.92 -1.09
C VAL A 49 5.68 24.11 -2.06
N LYS A 50 5.08 23.95 -3.25
CA LYS A 50 4.95 25.03 -4.24
C LYS A 50 4.11 26.20 -3.72
N GLU A 51 3.07 25.92 -2.94
CA GLU A 51 2.22 26.91 -2.27
C GLU A 51 2.88 27.52 -1.01
N GLY A 52 4.13 27.14 -0.68
CA GLY A 52 4.87 27.67 0.48
C GLY A 52 4.46 27.07 1.84
N HIS A 53 3.59 26.06 1.86
CA HIS A 53 3.12 25.39 3.08
C HIS A 53 4.06 24.26 3.55
N PHE A 54 5.30 24.63 3.90
CA PHE A 54 6.34 23.68 4.29
C PHE A 54 5.98 22.82 5.51
N PHE A 55 5.24 23.37 6.48
CA PHE A 55 4.81 22.62 7.67
C PHE A 55 3.86 21.46 7.31
N ILE A 56 2.92 21.71 6.39
CA ILE A 56 1.95 20.71 5.93
C ILE A 56 2.67 19.63 5.12
N ALA A 57 3.62 20.04 4.26
CA ALA A 57 4.45 19.11 3.51
C ALA A 57 5.27 18.19 4.43
N ALA A 58 5.89 18.75 5.48
CA ALA A 58 6.64 17.98 6.47
C ALA A 58 5.75 16.97 7.22
N LEU A 59 4.54 17.39 7.61
CA LEU A 59 3.57 16.51 8.27
C LEU A 59 3.11 15.37 7.36
N ALA A 60 2.88 15.64 6.07
CA ALA A 60 2.50 14.63 5.09
C ALA A 60 3.60 13.58 4.89
N VAL A 61 4.87 14.02 4.81
CA VAL A 61 6.03 13.12 4.73
C VAL A 61 6.16 12.30 6.02
N PHE A 62 6.00 12.93 7.19
CA PHE A 62 6.06 12.25 8.47
C PHE A 62 4.96 11.17 8.60
N ALA A 63 3.73 11.49 8.20
CA ALA A 63 2.63 10.53 8.16
C ALA A 63 2.90 9.34 7.21
N ALA A 64 3.56 9.60 6.07
CA ALA A 64 3.97 8.53 5.16
C ALA A 64 5.01 7.60 5.80
N ILE A 65 5.98 8.15 6.54
CA ILE A 65 6.99 7.36 7.27
C ILE A 65 6.31 6.52 8.37
N LEU A 66 5.40 7.10 9.16
CA LEU A 66 4.63 6.34 10.15
C LEU A 66 3.84 5.21 9.51
N THR A 67 3.27 5.47 8.33
CA THR A 67 2.55 4.45 7.54
C THR A 67 3.46 3.29 7.17
N MET A 68 4.67 3.61 6.73
CA MET A 68 5.70 2.64 6.41
C MET A 68 6.06 1.77 7.62
N LEU A 69 6.32 2.40 8.77
CA LEU A 69 6.73 1.71 9.99
C LEU A 69 5.66 0.76 10.52
N TYR A 70 4.40 1.19 10.58
CA TYR A 70 3.34 0.33 11.10
C TYR A 70 3.05 -0.83 10.14
N LEU A 71 3.02 -0.61 8.82
CA LEU A 71 2.77 -1.67 7.85
C LEU A 71 3.89 -2.69 7.80
N PHE A 72 5.14 -2.24 7.93
CA PHE A 72 6.28 -3.14 8.02
C PHE A 72 6.21 -4.00 9.29
N ARG A 73 5.88 -3.40 10.45
CA ARG A 73 5.66 -4.15 11.69
C ARG A 73 4.50 -5.13 11.58
N LEU A 74 3.41 -4.73 10.93
CA LEU A 74 2.23 -5.55 10.68
C LEU A 74 2.56 -6.77 9.82
N PHE A 75 3.29 -6.56 8.71
CA PHE A 75 3.71 -7.63 7.82
C PHE A 75 4.61 -8.64 8.53
N ASN A 76 5.62 -8.15 9.26
CA ASN A 76 6.52 -9.00 10.02
C ASN A 76 5.79 -9.80 11.11
N GLY A 77 4.87 -9.17 11.85
CA GLY A 77 4.08 -9.85 12.88
C GLY A 77 3.20 -10.97 12.33
N ILE A 78 2.44 -10.67 11.26
CA ILE A 78 1.44 -11.61 10.72
C ILE A 78 2.07 -12.75 9.90
N PHE A 79 3.03 -12.42 9.04
CA PHE A 79 3.56 -13.37 8.05
C PHE A 79 4.86 -14.04 8.49
N LEU A 80 5.81 -13.27 9.04
CA LEU A 80 7.13 -13.78 9.45
C LEU A 80 7.23 -14.15 10.94
N GLY A 81 6.26 -13.72 11.76
CA GLY A 81 6.23 -14.03 13.19
C GLY A 81 6.07 -15.53 13.49
N GLN A 82 6.36 -15.92 14.71
CA GLN A 82 6.17 -17.30 15.17
C GLN A 82 4.80 -17.41 15.85
N GLY A 83 3.74 -17.59 15.06
CA GLY A 83 2.38 -17.75 15.58
C GLY A 83 2.10 -19.17 16.04
N THR A 84 1.37 -19.29 17.14
CA THR A 84 0.92 -20.55 17.75
C THR A 84 -0.37 -21.10 17.12
N LEU A 85 -1.07 -20.32 16.28
CA LEU A 85 -2.32 -20.74 15.65
C LEU A 85 -2.06 -21.76 14.53
N GLY A 86 -2.44 -23.01 14.81
CA GLY A 86 -2.41 -24.12 13.87
C GLY A 86 -3.21 -23.85 12.59
N ARG A 87 -2.63 -24.24 11.46
CA ARG A 87 -3.22 -24.39 10.10
C ARG A 87 -4.43 -23.50 9.83
N ALA A 88 -4.17 -22.29 9.31
CA ALA A 88 -5.21 -21.47 8.68
C ALA A 88 -5.83 -22.22 7.49
N SER A 89 -6.99 -22.84 7.70
CA SER A 89 -7.71 -23.66 6.72
C SER A 89 -8.87 -22.88 6.07
N SER A 90 -8.55 -21.85 5.29
CA SER A 90 -9.54 -21.21 4.41
C SER A 90 -8.85 -20.62 3.18
N LYS A 91 -8.49 -21.49 2.25
CA LYS A 91 -7.93 -21.11 0.94
C LYS A 91 -9.06 -20.65 0.02
N ARG A 92 -9.70 -19.50 0.29
CA ARG A 92 -10.72 -18.92 -0.61
C ARG A 92 -9.99 -18.21 -1.75
N TRP A 93 -9.65 -18.99 -2.78
CA TRP A 93 -8.87 -18.56 -3.95
C TRP A 93 -9.38 -17.27 -4.60
N SER A 94 -10.70 -17.05 -4.59
CA SER A 94 -11.31 -15.80 -5.09
C SER A 94 -10.76 -14.55 -4.40
N MET A 95 -10.57 -14.56 -3.08
CA MET A 95 -10.03 -13.38 -2.37
C MET A 95 -8.55 -13.15 -2.69
N VAL A 96 -7.77 -14.23 -2.80
CA VAL A 96 -6.33 -14.13 -3.13
C VAL A 96 -6.13 -13.61 -4.55
N GLY A 97 -6.97 -14.08 -5.49
CA GLY A 97 -6.99 -13.59 -6.87
C GLY A 97 -7.29 -12.10 -6.95
N CYS A 98 -8.32 -11.62 -6.22
CA CYS A 98 -8.61 -10.19 -6.16
C CYS A 98 -7.44 -9.38 -5.62
N VAL A 99 -6.85 -9.76 -4.49
CA VAL A 99 -5.75 -8.99 -3.88
C VAL A 99 -4.53 -8.92 -4.80
N LEU A 100 -4.15 -10.05 -5.41
CA LEU A 100 -3.05 -10.07 -6.38
C LEU A 100 -3.35 -9.21 -7.61
N PHE A 101 -4.56 -9.31 -8.15
CA PHE A 101 -5.00 -8.52 -9.29
C PHE A 101 -4.95 -7.02 -9.00
N LEU A 102 -5.46 -6.58 -7.83
CA LEU A 102 -5.36 -5.18 -7.41
C LEU A 102 -3.91 -4.74 -7.19
N GLY A 103 -3.07 -5.58 -6.60
CA GLY A 103 -1.65 -5.29 -6.40
C GLY A 103 -0.90 -5.09 -7.72
N ILE A 104 -1.17 -5.95 -8.72
CA ILE A 104 -0.59 -5.85 -10.05
C ILE A 104 -1.08 -4.59 -10.77
N ILE A 105 -2.38 -4.30 -10.74
CA ILE A 105 -2.93 -3.07 -11.31
C ILE A 105 -2.25 -1.84 -10.70
N SER A 106 -2.10 -1.81 -9.38
CA SER A 106 -1.45 -0.69 -8.70
C SER A 106 0.02 -0.50 -9.12
N LEU A 107 0.72 -1.59 -9.46
CA LEU A 107 2.10 -1.56 -9.93
C LEU A 107 2.16 -1.10 -11.40
N VAL A 108 1.26 -1.61 -12.25
CA VAL A 108 1.13 -1.18 -13.65
C VAL A 108 0.83 0.32 -13.72
N ILE A 109 -0.10 0.83 -12.91
CA ILE A 109 -0.40 2.27 -12.81
C ILE A 109 0.84 3.06 -12.39
N GLY A 110 1.66 2.53 -11.48
CA GLY A 110 2.90 3.17 -11.06
C GLY A 110 3.96 3.24 -12.17
N ILE A 111 4.12 2.18 -12.95
CA ILE A 111 5.06 2.13 -14.08
C ILE A 111 4.63 3.07 -15.20
N PHE A 112 3.33 3.09 -15.54
CA PHE A 112 2.77 3.94 -16.59
C PHE A 112 2.27 5.29 -16.05
N VAL A 113 2.88 5.80 -14.98
CA VAL A 113 2.42 7.02 -14.33
C VAL A 113 2.38 8.21 -15.29
N SER A 114 3.34 8.32 -16.22
CA SER A 114 3.40 9.42 -17.18
C SER A 114 2.12 9.54 -18.02
N GLN A 115 1.54 8.42 -18.43
CA GLN A 115 0.29 8.38 -19.21
C GLN A 115 -0.94 8.62 -18.33
N VAL A 116 -0.91 8.13 -17.08
CA VAL A 116 -2.04 8.26 -16.15
C VAL A 116 -2.22 9.70 -15.67
N LEU A 117 -1.13 10.46 -15.55
CA LEU A 117 -1.16 11.83 -15.04
C LEU A 117 -1.86 12.84 -15.97
N GLU A 118 -2.10 12.51 -17.24
CA GLU A 118 -2.84 13.37 -18.16
C GLU A 118 -4.33 13.47 -17.75
N LEU A 119 -4.92 12.39 -17.22
CA LEU A 119 -6.34 12.36 -16.85
C LEU A 119 -6.67 13.31 -15.68
N PRO A 120 -5.94 13.30 -14.53
CA PRO A 120 -6.16 14.26 -13.47
C PRO A 120 -5.94 15.70 -13.92
N ASN A 121 -4.94 15.98 -14.76
CA ASN A 121 -4.64 17.35 -15.18
C ASN A 121 -5.79 17.95 -16.00
N VAL A 122 -6.41 17.18 -16.89
CA VAL A 122 -7.60 17.61 -17.65
C VAL A 122 -8.81 17.78 -16.73
N ALA A 123 -9.00 16.88 -15.77
CA ALA A 123 -10.10 16.99 -14.79
C ALA A 123 -9.96 18.24 -13.91
N VAL A 124 -8.77 18.51 -13.39
CA VAL A 124 -8.45 19.71 -12.60
C VAL A 124 -8.70 20.98 -13.42
N ALA A 125 -8.26 21.02 -14.69
CA ALA A 125 -8.49 22.17 -15.56
C ALA A 125 -9.97 22.49 -15.80
N ASN A 126 -10.86 21.48 -15.73
CA ASN A 126 -12.31 21.67 -15.85
C ASN A 126 -12.98 22.10 -14.53
N ILE A 127 -12.40 21.74 -13.37
CA ILE A 127 -12.95 22.11 -12.05
C ILE A 127 -12.62 23.57 -11.70
N PHE A 128 -11.44 24.05 -12.09
CA PHE A 128 -10.95 25.40 -11.80
C PHE A 128 -11.20 26.41 -12.94
N LYS A 129 -12.07 26.07 -13.90
CA LYS A 129 -12.62 26.98 -14.91
C LYS A 129 -13.85 27.69 -14.38
#